data_AF-A0A7J5DT90-F1
#
_entry.id   AF-A0A7J5DT90-F1
#
_cell.length_a   1.000
_cell.length_b   1.000
_cell.length_c   1.000
_cell.angle_alpha   90.00
_cell.angle_beta   90.00
_cell.angle_gamma   90.00
#
_symmetry.space_group_name_H-M   'P 1'
#
loop_
_entity.id
_entity.type
_entity.pdbx_description
1 polymer ?
#
loop_
_entity_poly.entity_id
_entity_poly.type
_entity_poly.pdbx_seq_one_letter_code
_entity_poly.pdbx_strand_id
1 'polypeptide(L)'
;MAKPRTITPRRHLEHPDLFGRPGNHTWLQPTTPEEYAGLRAAELQHHFGLALVSRLTELGESKSWLEEQAGLATGRLSKLLRGHAQLTFRDVAAIEGVVGPILARLEVARQSMDDPGLRERFSREP
;
A
#
# COMPACT_ATOMS: atom_id res chain seq x y z
N MET A 1 16.33 -6.20 22.86
CA MET A 1 15.49 -5.29 22.04
C MET A 1 14.49 -6.12 21.26
N ALA A 2 13.19 -5.90 21.44
CA ALA A 2 12.18 -6.61 20.64
C ALA A 2 12.34 -6.21 19.16
N LYS A 3 12.38 -7.19 18.25
CA LYS A 3 12.34 -6.89 16.81
C LYS A 3 11.08 -6.05 16.55
N PRO A 4 11.17 -4.95 15.78
CA PRO A 4 9.97 -4.25 15.33
C PRO A 4 9.05 -5.29 14.69
N ARG A 5 7.80 -5.37 15.14
CA ARG A 5 6.80 -6.23 14.49
C ARG A 5 6.76 -5.80 13.03
N THR A 6 7.10 -6.69 12.10
CA THR A 6 6.97 -6.42 10.68
C THR A 6 5.51 -6.14 10.39
N ILE A 7 5.17 -4.87 10.12
CA ILE A 7 3.84 -4.45 9.73
C ILE A 7 3.49 -5.23 8.45
N THR A 8 2.38 -5.95 8.49
CA THR A 8 1.88 -6.75 7.36
C THR A 8 0.65 -6.04 6.81
N PRO A 9 0.76 -5.22 5.75
CA PRO A 9 -0.30 -4.34 5.28
C PRO A 9 -1.68 -5.00 5.14
N ARG A 10 -1.75 -6.22 4.60
CA ARG A 10 -3.02 -6.95 4.41
C ARG A 10 -3.79 -7.20 5.71
N ARG A 11 -3.14 -7.16 6.88
CA ARG A 11 -3.80 -7.37 8.17
C ARG A 11 -4.64 -6.19 8.63
N HIS A 12 -4.59 -5.06 7.93
CA HIS A 12 -5.47 -3.92 8.15
C HIS A 12 -6.84 -4.05 7.45
N LEU A 13 -7.08 -5.14 6.70
CA LEU A 13 -8.39 -5.47 6.16
C LEU A 13 -9.09 -6.53 7.00
N GLU A 14 -10.42 -6.46 7.08
CA GLU A 14 -11.26 -7.53 7.63
C GLU A 14 -11.06 -8.85 6.85
N HIS A 15 -10.87 -8.73 5.53
CA HIS A 15 -10.58 -9.84 4.63
C HIS A 15 -9.19 -9.64 3.97
N PRO A 16 -8.10 -10.14 4.58
CA PRO A 16 -6.74 -9.90 4.11
C PRO A 16 -6.44 -10.36 2.68
N ASP A 17 -7.16 -11.36 2.15
CA ASP A 17 -6.93 -11.87 0.79
C ASP A 17 -7.41 -10.93 -0.32
N LEU A 18 -8.19 -9.90 0.04
CA LEU A 18 -8.62 -8.84 -0.87
C LEU A 18 -7.56 -7.74 -1.06
N PHE A 19 -6.46 -7.76 -0.30
CA PHE A 19 -5.42 -6.75 -0.45
C PHE A 19 -4.78 -6.78 -1.84
N GLY A 20 -4.69 -5.61 -2.48
CA GLY A 20 -4.16 -5.46 -3.84
C GLY A 20 -5.07 -6.03 -4.93
N ARG A 21 -6.34 -6.27 -4.63
CA ARG A 21 -7.37 -6.68 -5.60
C ARG A 21 -8.44 -5.59 -5.72
N PRO A 22 -8.97 -5.35 -6.92
CA PRO A 22 -10.10 -4.44 -7.09
C PRO A 22 -11.34 -4.99 -6.39
N GLY A 23 -12.17 -4.09 -5.87
CA GLY A 23 -13.45 -4.43 -5.25
C GLY A 23 -13.68 -3.75 -3.90
N ASN A 24 -14.81 -4.08 -3.30
CA ASN A 24 -15.20 -3.57 -1.99
C ASN A 24 -14.33 -4.22 -0.93
N HIS A 25 -13.73 -3.39 -0.09
CA HIS A 25 -12.85 -3.81 0.98
C HIS A 25 -13.22 -3.05 2.25
N THR A 26 -13.24 -3.75 3.37
CA THR A 26 -13.49 -3.16 4.68
C THR A 26 -12.17 -3.11 5.44
N TRP A 27 -11.76 -1.89 5.79
CA TRP A 27 -10.58 -1.63 6.60
C TRP A 27 -10.92 -1.67 8.08
N LEU A 28 -10.03 -2.26 8.87
CA LEU A 28 -10.13 -2.26 10.33
C LEU A 28 -9.94 -0.84 10.87
N GLN A 29 -10.78 -0.46 11.84
CA GLN A 29 -10.70 0.85 12.48
C GLN A 29 -9.49 0.91 13.43
N PRO A 30 -8.67 1.97 13.34
CA PRO A 30 -7.56 2.15 14.27
C PRO A 30 -8.08 2.63 15.62
N THR A 31 -7.47 2.13 16.70
CA THR A 31 -7.74 2.58 18.07
C THR A 31 -6.57 3.34 18.69
N THR A 32 -5.42 3.35 18.01
CA THR A 32 -4.22 4.08 18.43
C THR A 32 -3.61 4.89 17.27
N PRO A 33 -2.79 5.91 17.57
CA PRO A 33 -2.07 6.66 16.54
C PRO A 33 -1.12 5.81 15.69
N GLU A 34 -0.52 4.77 16.29
CA GLU A 34 0.37 3.83 15.58
C GLU A 34 -0.43 2.96 14.61
N GLU A 35 -1.57 2.43 15.06
CA GLU A 35 -2.49 1.68 14.20
C GLU A 35 -3.02 2.55 13.05
N TYR A 36 -3.32 3.82 13.31
CA TYR A 36 -3.72 4.76 12.27
C TYR A 36 -2.62 4.94 11.22
N ALA A 37 -1.37 5.13 11.63
CA ALA A 37 -0.25 5.26 10.70
C ALA A 37 -0.04 3.98 9.88
N GLY A 38 -0.15 2.80 10.52
CA GLY A 38 -0.07 1.50 9.85
C GLY A 38 -1.18 1.27 8.84
N LEU A 39 -2.43 1.59 9.22
CA LEU A 39 -3.59 1.55 8.35
C LEU A 39 -3.39 2.47 7.14
N ARG A 40 -2.99 3.72 7.37
CA ARG A 40 -2.80 4.69 6.27
C ARG A 40 -1.72 4.25 5.30
N ALA A 41 -0.62 3.68 5.81
CA ALA A 41 0.41 3.10 4.95
C ALA A 41 -0.13 1.91 4.13
N ALA A 42 -0.97 1.07 4.73
CA ALA A 42 -1.59 -0.06 4.06
C ALA A 42 -2.59 0.37 2.97
N GLU A 43 -3.40 1.40 3.22
CA GLU A 43 -4.30 2.02 2.23
C GLU A 43 -3.51 2.52 1.01
N LEU A 44 -2.51 3.37 1.25
CA LEU A 44 -1.67 3.92 0.19
C LEU A 44 -1.00 2.81 -0.63
N GLN A 45 -0.46 1.80 0.03
CA GLN A 45 0.14 0.65 -0.65
C GLN A 45 -0.89 -0.16 -1.46
N HIS A 46 -2.11 -0.36 -0.94
CA HIS A 46 -3.18 -1.04 -1.66
C HIS A 46 -3.50 -0.33 -2.97
N HIS A 47 -3.78 0.98 -2.89
CA HIS A 47 -4.13 1.77 -4.07
C HIS A 47 -2.96 1.91 -5.05
N PHE A 48 -1.74 2.11 -4.55
CA PHE A 48 -0.54 2.06 -5.38
C PHE A 48 -0.43 0.73 -6.13
N GLY A 49 -0.67 -0.38 -5.44
CA GLY A 49 -0.64 -1.71 -6.04
C GLY A 49 -1.67 -1.91 -7.16
N LEU A 50 -2.90 -1.39 -6.97
CA LEU A 50 -3.93 -1.42 -8.00
C LEU A 50 -3.53 -0.60 -9.23
N ALA A 51 -3.06 0.64 -9.01
CA ALA A 51 -2.62 1.52 -10.08
C ALA A 51 -1.42 0.92 -10.84
N LEU A 52 -0.48 0.30 -10.13
CA LEU A 52 0.65 -0.39 -10.74
C LEU A 52 0.22 -1.56 -11.62
N VAL A 53 -0.74 -2.39 -11.16
CA VAL A 53 -1.25 -3.51 -11.95
C VAL A 53 -1.98 -3.02 -13.21
N SER A 54 -2.77 -1.95 -13.11
CA SER A 54 -3.37 -1.29 -14.29
C SER A 54 -2.30 -0.85 -15.27
N ARG A 55 -1.28 -0.13 -14.78
CA ARG A 55 -0.17 0.36 -15.62
C ARG A 55 0.59 -0.77 -16.31
N LEU A 56 0.89 -1.87 -15.61
CA LEU A 56 1.54 -3.02 -16.22
C LEU A 56 0.66 -3.66 -17.30
N THR A 57 -0.65 -3.69 -17.08
CA THR A 57 -1.61 -4.18 -18.08
C THR A 57 -1.62 -3.28 -19.32
N GLU A 58 -1.63 -1.95 -19.14
CA GLU A 58 -1.56 -0.96 -20.22
C GLU A 58 -0.26 -1.07 -21.03
N LEU A 59 0.87 -1.34 -20.36
CA LEU A 59 2.17 -1.54 -20.99
C LEU A 59 2.31 -2.91 -21.65
N GLY A 60 1.43 -3.87 -21.37
CA GLY A 60 1.56 -5.25 -21.81
C GLY A 60 2.68 -6.02 -21.10
N GLU A 61 3.12 -5.53 -19.94
CA GLU A 61 4.31 -6.02 -19.24
C GLU A 61 3.97 -6.87 -18.01
N SER A 62 4.88 -7.81 -17.71
CA SER A 62 4.71 -8.71 -16.57
C SER A 62 5.31 -8.15 -15.27
N LYS A 63 4.88 -8.70 -14.13
CA LYS A 63 5.47 -8.38 -12.82
C LYS A 63 6.95 -8.79 -12.73
N SER A 64 7.31 -9.92 -13.35
CA SER A 64 8.70 -10.38 -13.40
C SER A 64 9.58 -9.46 -14.24
N TRP A 65 9.06 -8.97 -15.36
CA TRP A 65 9.75 -7.95 -16.16
C TRP A 65 10.03 -6.70 -15.32
N LEU A 66 9.03 -6.19 -14.59
CA LEU A 66 9.23 -5.02 -13.74
C LEU A 66 10.22 -5.29 -12.60
N GLU A 67 10.17 -6.46 -11.97
CA GLU A 67 11.16 -6.83 -10.94
C GLU A 67 12.58 -6.77 -11.48
N GLU A 68 12.82 -7.29 -12.69
CA GLU A 68 14.11 -7.22 -13.37
C GLU A 68 14.53 -5.78 -13.67
N GLN A 69 13.66 -5.00 -14.33
CA GLN A 69 13.96 -3.62 -14.73
C GLN A 69 14.19 -2.69 -13.53
N ALA A 70 13.45 -2.88 -12.44
CA ALA A 70 13.55 -2.08 -11.23
C ALA A 70 14.64 -2.60 -10.26
N GLY A 71 15.36 -3.68 -10.61
CA GLY A 71 16.38 -4.28 -9.74
C GLY A 71 15.82 -4.84 -8.41
N LEU A 72 14.57 -5.30 -8.42
CA LEU A 72 13.92 -5.92 -7.27
C LEU A 72 14.20 -7.42 -7.25
N ALA A 73 14.32 -7.99 -6.04
CA ALA A 73 14.46 -9.43 -5.88
C ALA A 73 13.23 -10.17 -6.45
N THR A 74 13.46 -11.33 -7.07
CA THR A 74 12.39 -12.17 -7.65
C THR A 74 11.29 -12.48 -6.63
N GLY A 75 10.04 -12.24 -7.02
CA GLY A 75 8.85 -12.45 -6.19
C GLY A 75 8.62 -11.38 -5.11
N ARG A 76 9.49 -10.36 -5.00
CA ARG A 76 9.31 -9.25 -4.07
C ARG A 76 8.05 -8.46 -4.39
N LEU A 77 7.82 -8.12 -5.65
CA LEU A 77 6.66 -7.36 -6.08
C LEU A 77 5.37 -8.11 -5.77
N SER A 78 5.35 -9.44 -5.96
CA SER A 78 4.19 -10.25 -5.58
C SER A 78 3.90 -10.21 -4.08
N LYS A 79 4.92 -10.18 -3.22
CA LYS A 79 4.75 -10.02 -1.76
C LYS A 79 4.23 -8.64 -1.38
N LEU A 80 4.75 -7.59 -2.02
CA LEU A 80 4.32 -6.20 -1.83
C LEU A 80 2.86 -6.02 -2.25
N LEU A 81 2.49 -6.45 -3.45
CA LEU A 81 1.14 -6.31 -3.99
C LEU A 81 0.10 -7.09 -3.19
N ARG A 82 0.48 -8.21 -2.56
CA ARG A 82 -0.40 -9.00 -1.68
C ARG A 82 -0.34 -8.56 -0.21
N GLY A 83 0.37 -7.47 0.10
CA GLY A 83 0.48 -6.92 1.45
C GLY A 83 1.21 -7.83 2.45
N HIS A 84 2.02 -8.79 1.98
CA HIS A 84 2.89 -9.61 2.82
C HIS A 84 4.20 -8.90 3.21
N ALA A 85 4.54 -7.84 2.48
CA ALA A 85 5.67 -6.98 2.75
C ALA A 85 5.23 -5.51 2.62
N GLN A 86 5.88 -4.64 3.39
CA GLN A 86 5.64 -3.20 3.31
C GLN A 86 6.39 -2.61 2.12
N LEU A 87 5.69 -1.76 1.36
CA LEU A 87 6.27 -0.96 0.29
C LEU A 87 7.08 0.19 0.89
N THR A 88 8.36 0.26 0.55
CA THR A 88 9.24 1.35 1.00
C THR A 88 9.34 2.44 -0.08
N PHE A 89 9.77 3.65 0.29
CA PHE A 89 10.06 4.69 -0.69
C PHE A 89 11.13 4.28 -1.71
N ARG A 90 12.08 3.43 -1.32
CA ARG A 90 13.05 2.86 -2.25
C ARG A 90 12.38 1.97 -3.30
N ASP A 91 11.41 1.14 -2.90
CA ASP A 91 10.64 0.33 -3.83
C ASP A 91 9.82 1.22 -4.77
N VAL A 92 9.17 2.27 -4.25
CA VAL A 92 8.40 3.23 -5.05
C VAL A 92 9.30 3.88 -6.10
N ALA A 93 10.44 4.44 -5.69
CA ALA A 93 11.37 5.10 -6.61
C ALA A 93 11.89 4.14 -7.70
N ALA A 94 12.21 2.90 -7.33
CA ALA A 94 12.66 1.89 -8.29
C ALA A 94 11.55 1.51 -9.29
N ILE A 95 10.32 1.32 -8.81
CA ILE A 95 9.16 0.99 -9.66
C ILE A 95 8.83 2.15 -10.60
N GLU A 96 8.66 3.35 -10.06
CA GLU A 96 8.28 4.54 -10.83
C GLU A 96 9.37 4.99 -11.80
N GLY A 97 10.64 4.70 -11.52
CA GLY A 97 11.73 4.90 -12.47
C GLY A 97 11.58 4.08 -13.76
N VAL A 98 10.80 3.00 -13.73
CA VAL A 98 10.53 2.15 -14.90
C VAL A 98 9.16 2.47 -15.51
N VAL A 99 8.10 2.51 -14.70
CA VAL A 99 6.72 2.60 -15.21
C VAL A 99 6.15 4.03 -15.25
N GLY A 100 6.94 5.01 -14.80
CA GLY A 100 6.53 6.39 -14.60
C GLY A 100 5.81 6.63 -13.27
N PRO A 101 5.42 7.89 -12.98
CA PRO A 101 4.87 8.27 -11.69
C PRO A 101 3.47 7.67 -11.45
N ILE A 102 3.29 7.08 -10.28
CA ILE A 102 2.02 6.52 -9.78
C ILE A 102 1.56 7.32 -8.56
N LEU A 103 2.43 7.49 -7.57
CA LEU A 103 2.17 8.15 -6.29
C LEU A 103 1.71 9.60 -6.49
N ALA A 104 2.32 10.32 -7.42
CA ALA A 104 1.94 11.69 -7.75
C ALA A 104 0.54 11.83 -8.38
N ARG A 105 -0.03 10.72 -8.88
CA ARG A 105 -1.36 10.66 -9.49
C ARG A 105 -2.36 9.89 -8.63
N LEU A 106 -1.95 9.48 -7.44
CA LEU A 106 -2.73 8.59 -6.61
C LEU A 106 -3.78 9.38 -5.84
N GLU A 107 -5.03 9.28 -6.27
CA GLU A 107 -6.17 9.88 -5.58
C GLU A 107 -6.75 8.85 -4.60
N VAL A 108 -6.41 8.99 -3.31
CA VAL A 108 -6.91 8.10 -2.25
C VAL A 108 -7.66 8.93 -1.21
N ALA A 109 -8.98 8.77 -1.19
CA ALA A 109 -9.81 9.30 -0.12
C ALA A 109 -9.32 8.76 1.23
N ARG A 110 -9.28 9.61 2.26
CA ARG A 110 -9.01 9.14 3.62
C ARG A 110 -10.24 8.40 4.14
N GLN A 111 -10.05 7.24 4.74
CA GLN A 111 -11.13 6.58 5.44
C GLN A 111 -11.58 7.43 6.64
N SER A 112 -12.90 7.44 6.89
CA SER A 112 -13.44 8.00 8.12
C SER A 112 -12.96 7.19 9.33
N MET A 113 -12.45 7.88 10.33
CA MET A 113 -12.10 7.29 11.62
C MET A 113 -13.31 7.30 12.55
N ASP A 114 -13.57 6.19 13.23
CA ASP A 114 -14.65 6.11 14.22
C ASP A 114 -14.24 6.73 15.57
N ASP A 115 -12.98 6.55 15.98
CA ASP A 115 -12.45 7.12 17.22
C ASP A 115 -12.41 8.67 17.15
N PRO A 116 -13.14 9.39 18.02
CA PRO A 116 -13.20 10.85 17.99
C PRO A 116 -11.86 11.54 18.27
N GLY A 117 -11.02 10.96 19.14
CA GLY A 117 -9.72 11.54 19.51
C GLY A 117 -8.69 11.42 18.40
N LEU A 118 -8.65 10.27 17.72
CA LEU A 118 -7.86 10.09 16.50
C LEU A 118 -8.39 10.98 15.37
N ARG A 119 -9.73 11.08 15.24
CA ARG A 119 -10.35 11.96 14.27
C ARG A 119 -9.88 13.39 14.47
N GLU A 120 -10.03 13.97 15.66
CA GLU A 120 -9.59 15.33 15.96
C GLU A 120 -8.08 15.52 15.71
N ARG A 121 -7.26 14.54 16.11
CA ARG A 121 -5.80 14.60 15.95
C ARG A 121 -5.37 14.68 14.48
N PHE A 122 -6.01 13.89 13.61
CA PHE A 122 -5.59 13.71 12.21
C PHE A 122 -6.52 14.38 11.18
N SER A 123 -7.62 15.00 11.61
CA SER A 123 -8.49 15.85 10.78
C SER A 123 -7.97 17.28 10.63
N ARG A 124 -6.91 17.66 11.37
CA ARG A 124 -6.24 18.94 11.16
C ARG A 124 -5.48 18.86 9.83
N GLU A 125 -6.04 19.46 8.78
CA GLU A 125 -5.26 19.81 7.60
C GLU A 125 -4.18 20.85 8.01
N PRO A 126 -2.99 20.81 7.41
CA PRO A 126 -2.05 21.92 7.50
C PRO A 126 -2.63 23.20 6.87
#